data_AF-A0A914NWQ5-F1
#
_entry.id   AF-A0A914NWQ5-F1
#
_cell.length_a   1.000
_cell.length_b   1.000
_cell.length_c   1.000
_cell.angle_alpha   90.00
_cell.angle_beta   90.00
_cell.angle_gamma   90.00
#
_symmetry.space_group_name_H-M   'P 1'
#
loop_
_entity.id
_entity.type
_entity.pdbx_description
1 polymer ?
#
loop_
_entity_poly.entity_id
_entity_poly.type
_entity_poly.pdbx_seq_one_letter_code
_entity_poly.pdbx_strand_id
1 'polypeptide(L)' 'VSSNKNGFWLVHSVPKFPLSSEEKYLYPESGKRNGQSFFCLSFSSDALEQIDDNSQTL' A
#
# COMPACT_ATOMS: atom_id res chain seq x y z
N VAL A 1 -11.17 5.71 23.81
CA VAL A 1 -11.10 6.10 22.38
C VAL A 1 -11.90 5.09 21.60
N SER A 2 -13.05 5.47 21.03
CA SER A 2 -13.85 4.59 20.19
C SER A 2 -13.11 4.38 18.87
N SER A 3 -12.35 3.30 18.78
CA SER A 3 -11.61 2.96 17.58
C SER A 3 -12.61 2.56 16.50
N ASN A 4 -13.06 3.51 15.67
CA ASN A 4 -13.46 3.18 14.31
C ASN A 4 -12.23 2.59 13.65
N LYS A 5 -12.05 1.27 13.78
CA LYS A 5 -10.90 0.56 13.28
C LYS A 5 -11.04 0.52 11.75
N ASN A 6 -10.51 1.55 11.13
CA ASN A 6 -10.45 1.73 9.70
C ASN A 6 -8.97 1.75 9.31
N GLY A 7 -8.64 1.13 8.19
CA GLY A 7 -7.30 1.16 7.62
C GLY A 7 -7.37 1.37 6.11
N PHE A 8 -6.25 1.21 5.43
CA PHE A 8 -6.19 1.29 3.99
C PHE A 8 -5.37 0.14 3.42
N TRP A 9 -5.74 -0.31 2.24
CA TRP A 9 -4.97 -1.25 1.44
C TRP A 9 -4.29 -0.48 0.32
N LEU A 10 -2.97 -0.59 0.24
CA LEU A 10 -2.14 0.08 -0.75
C LEU A 10 -1.50 -0.96 -1.69
N VAL A 11 -1.87 -0.92 -2.96
CA VAL A 11 -1.22 -1.67 -4.02
C VAL A 11 -0.36 -0.71 -4.84
N HIS A 12 0.90 -1.07 -5.08
CA HIS A 12 1.80 -0.24 -5.88
C HIS A 12 2.80 -1.07 -6.69
N SER A 13 3.28 -0.52 -7.80
CA SER A 13 4.32 -1.13 -8.63
C SER A 13 5.75 -0.68 -8.28
N VAL A 14 5.90 0.27 -7.35
CA VAL A 14 7.21 0.86 -7.01
C VAL A 14 8.09 -0.16 -6.26
N PRO A 15 9.24 -0.56 -6.80
CA PRO A 15 10.13 -1.49 -6.14
C PRO A 15 10.80 -0.86 -4.92
N LYS A 16 11.00 -1.66 -3.86
CA LYS A 16 11.67 -1.24 -2.61
C LYS A 16 11.00 -0.05 -1.90
N PHE A 17 9.67 0.01 -1.91
CA PHE A 17 8.92 1.03 -1.21
C PHE A 17 8.55 0.58 0.22
N PRO A 18 8.65 1.46 1.24
CA PRO A 18 9.46 2.68 1.26
C PRO A 18 10.96 2.33 1.36
N LEU A 19 11.82 3.09 0.70
CA LEU A 19 13.28 2.81 0.60
C LEU A 19 13.96 2.74 1.98
N SER A 20 13.49 3.54 2.94
CA SER A 20 13.72 3.42 4.38
C SER A 20 12.69 4.29 5.11
N SER A 21 12.43 4.04 6.40
CA SER A 21 11.55 4.90 7.21
C SER A 21 12.16 6.28 7.51
N GLU A 22 13.46 6.44 7.28
CA GLU A 22 14.21 7.67 7.57
C GLU A 22 14.23 8.64 6.37
N GLU A 23 14.04 8.12 5.15
CA GLU A 23 14.09 8.92 3.92
C GLU A 23 12.70 9.13 3.32
N LYS A 24 12.42 10.38 2.91
CA LYS A 24 11.20 10.69 2.18
C LYS A 24 11.23 9.98 0.82
N TYR A 25 10.10 9.39 0.44
CA TYR A 25 9.95 8.82 -0.89
C TYR A 25 10.17 9.89 -1.98
N LEU A 26 11.09 9.60 -2.89
CA LEU A 26 11.32 10.36 -4.11
C LEU A 26 10.93 9.50 -5.30
N TYR A 27 10.22 10.10 -6.26
CA TYR A 27 9.82 9.39 -7.46
C TYR A 27 11.07 8.92 -8.23
N PRO A 28 11.27 7.60 -8.42
CA PRO A 28 12.51 7.09 -8.96
C PRO A 28 12.68 7.44 -10.44
N GLU A 29 13.92 7.64 -10.88
CA GLU A 29 14.23 7.92 -12.30
C GLU A 29 13.70 6.83 -13.24
N SER A 30 13.75 5.55 -12.81
CA SER A 30 13.16 4.44 -13.57
C SER A 30 11.65 4.57 -13.75
N GLY A 31 10.95 5.20 -12.80
CA GLY A 31 9.53 5.51 -12.89
C GLY A 31 9.20 6.52 -13.97
N LYS A 32 10.14 7.38 -14.40
CA LYS A 32 9.91 8.30 -15.53
C LYS A 32 9.81 7.54 -16.85
N ARG A 33 10.53 6.43 -16.97
CA ARG A 33 10.53 5.57 -18.16
C ARG A 33 9.42 4.52 -18.14
N ASN A 34 9.21 3.87 -16.99
CA ASN A 34 8.30 2.73 -16.88
C ASN A 34 6.91 3.09 -16.37
N GLY A 35 6.71 4.32 -15.90
CA GLY A 35 5.53 4.69 -15.12
C GLY A 35 5.50 3.98 -13.77
N GLN A 36 4.69 4.48 -12.85
CA GLN A 36 4.41 3.81 -11.58
C GLN A 36 2.94 4.04 -11.21
N SER A 37 2.29 3.01 -10.71
CA SER A 37 0.89 3.07 -10.28
C SER A 37 0.80 2.87 -8.77
N PHE A 38 -0.11 3.63 -8.17
CA PHE A 38 -0.53 3.48 -6.78
C PHE A 38 -2.05 3.40 -6.76
N PHE A 39 -2.59 2.45 -6.02
CA PHE A 39 -4.02 2.27 -5.81
C PHE A 39 -4.26 2.13 -4.31
N CYS A 40 -5.06 3.04 -3.75
CA CYS A 40 -5.31 3.12 -2.31
C CYS A 40 -6.81 3.17 -2.06
N LEU A 41 -7.28 2.25 -1.21
CA LEU A 41 -8.68 2.19 -0.79
C LEU A 41 -8.76 2.10 0.73
N SER A 42 -9.71 2.83 1.31
CA SER A 42 -10.01 2.78 2.73
C SER A 42 -11.06 1.71 3.02
N PHE A 43 -10.84 0.94 4.08
CA PHE A 43 -11.70 -0.17 4.49
C PHE A 43 -11.89 -0.17 6.02
N SER A 44 -12.96 -0.82 6.48
CA SER A 44 -13.05 -1.24 7.88
C SER A 44 -12.03 -2.34 8.16
N SER A 45 -11.66 -2.54 9.43
CA SER A 45 -10.72 -3.60 9.81
C SER A 45 -11.21 -5.00 9.43
N ASP A 46 -12.49 -5.31 9.61
CA ASP A 46 -13.05 -6.62 9.23
C ASP A 46 -12.92 -6.91 7.73
N ALA A 47 -12.98 -5.87 6.89
CA ALA A 47 -12.77 -6.01 5.46
C ALA A 47 -11.28 -6.15 5.10
N LEU A 48 -10.37 -5.53 5.86
CA LEU A 48 -8.93 -5.68 5.68
C LEU A 48 -8.45 -7.09 6.06
N GLU A 49 -8.97 -7.67 7.13
CA GLU A 49 -8.66 -9.06 7.53
C GLU A 49 -9.03 -10.04 6.41
N GLN A 50 -10.21 -9.87 5.79
CA GLN A 50 -10.61 -10.68 4.65
C GLN A 50 -9.71 -10.49 3.41
N ILE A 51 -9.22 -9.27 3.16
CA ILE A 51 -8.30 -9.01 2.05
C ILE A 51 -6.96 -9.72 2.31
N ASP A 52 -6.46 -9.69 3.54
CA ASP A 52 -5.21 -10.36 3.94
C ASP A 52 -5.30 -11.88 3.73
N ASP A 53 -6.36 -12.50 4.26
CA ASP A 53 -6.61 -13.95 4.10
C ASP A 53 -6.67 -14.38 2.63
N ASN A 54 -7.40 -13.62 1.79
CA ASN A 54 -7.54 -13.92 0.37
C ASN A 54 -6.24 -13.70 -0.42
N SER A 55 -5.39 -12.75 0.01
CA SER A 55 -4.12 -12.45 -0.66
C SER A 55 -3.05 -13.55 -0.48
N GLN A 56 -3.18 -14.39 0.56
CA GLN A 56 -2.28 -15.53 0.84
C GLN A 56 -2.60 -16.78 0.00
N THR A 57 -3.73 -16.78 -0.71
CA THR A 57 -4.21 -17.95 -1.46
C THR A 57 -3.68 -17.97 -2.92
N LEU A 58 -2.83 -17.01 -3.29
CA LEU A 58 -2.17 -16.90 -4.61
C LEU A 58 -0.66 -17.11 -4.53
#